data_AF-A0A527VVX2-F1
#
_entry.id   AF-A0A527VVX2-F1
#
_cell.length_a   1.000
_cell.length_b   1.000
_cell.length_c   1.000
_cell.angle_alpha   90.00
_cell.angle_beta   90.00
_cell.angle_gamma   90.00
#
_symmetry.space_group_name_H-M   'P 1'
#
loop_
_entity.id
_entity.type
_entity.pdbx_description
1 polymer ?
#
loop_
_entity_poly.entity_id
_entity_poly.type
_entity_poly.pdbx_seq_one_letter_code
_entity_poly.pdbx_strand_id
1 'polypeptide(L)' 'EYKALEYNTSGQKVTWKGNASHYGEVVAAQPYRVGSQDCRQYTHTVFTGGAGVTARGTACRNADGSWTPLT' A
#
# COMPACT_ATOMS: atom_id res chain seq x y z
N GLU A 1 -1.91 -7.42 -2.63
CA GLU A 1 -1.73 -5.94 -2.62
C GLU A 1 -2.93 -5.11 -3.09
N TYR A 2 -3.69 -5.51 -4.12
CA TYR A 2 -4.63 -4.63 -4.86
C TYR A 2 -5.64 -3.85 -4.00
N LYS A 3 -6.27 -4.48 -2.99
CA LYS A 3 -7.29 -3.84 -2.13
C LYS A 3 -6.78 -2.70 -1.23
N ALA A 4 -5.48 -2.66 -0.92
CA ALA A 4 -4.94 -1.65 -0.01
C ALA A 4 -4.72 -0.29 -0.70
N LEU A 5 -4.44 -0.31 -1.99
CA LEU A 5 -4.21 0.90 -2.80
C LEU A 5 -5.53 1.50 -3.30
N GLU A 6 -6.56 0.67 -3.49
CA GLU A 6 -7.82 1.08 -4.11
C GLU A 6 -8.84 1.70 -3.13
N TYR A 7 -8.79 1.34 -1.83
CA TYR A 7 -9.84 1.72 -0.87
C TYR A 7 -9.44 2.65 0.27
N ASN A 8 -8.16 2.97 0.45
CA ASN A 8 -7.76 3.73 1.64
C ASN A 8 -7.54 5.22 1.41
N THR A 9 -8.35 5.99 2.12
CA THR A 9 -8.09 7.38 2.50
C THR A 9 -6.69 7.49 3.11
N SER A 10 -5.96 8.56 2.78
CA SER A 10 -4.62 8.83 3.33
C SER A 10 -4.55 8.59 4.84
N GLY A 11 -3.53 7.89 5.32
CA GLY A 11 -3.31 7.62 6.75
C GLY A 11 -4.17 6.50 7.34
N GLN A 12 -5.11 5.93 6.59
CA GLN A 12 -5.82 4.74 7.03
C GLN A 12 -4.91 3.50 6.88
N LYS A 13 -5.01 2.62 7.86
CA LYS A 13 -4.32 1.33 7.87
C LYS A 13 -5.23 0.24 7.30
N VAL A 14 -4.89 -0.33 6.15
CA VAL A 14 -5.57 -1.54 5.62
C VAL A 14 -4.88 -2.75 6.20
N THR A 15 -5.59 -3.57 6.95
CA THR A 15 -5.12 -4.93 7.25
C THR A 15 -5.63 -5.90 6.19
N TRP A 16 -4.82 -6.87 5.82
CA TRP A 16 -5.24 -7.99 5.00
C TRP A 16 -4.79 -9.30 5.66
N LYS A 17 -5.58 -10.34 5.46
CA LYS A 17 -5.30 -11.68 5.97
C LYS A 17 -5.27 -12.63 4.78
N GLY A 18 -4.13 -13.28 4.60
CA GLY A 18 -3.95 -14.37 3.65
C GLY A 18 -4.17 -15.73 4.31
N ASN A 19 -3.63 -16.78 3.70
CA ASN A 19 -3.87 -18.16 4.11
C ASN A 19 -2.94 -18.56 5.28
N ALA A 20 -3.44 -19.44 6.15
CA ALA A 20 -2.79 -20.16 7.26
C ALA A 20 -2.03 -19.34 8.33
N SER A 21 -1.11 -18.46 7.96
CA SER A 21 -0.28 -17.68 8.91
C SER A 21 0.21 -16.33 8.36
N HIS A 22 -0.22 -15.95 7.16
CA HIS A 22 0.17 -14.69 6.52
C HIS A 22 -0.90 -13.64 6.78
N TYR A 23 -0.52 -12.57 7.46
CA TYR A 23 -1.35 -11.37 7.58
C TYR A 23 -0.45 -10.16 7.42
N GLY A 24 -1.04 -9.03 7.09
CA GLY A 24 -0.27 -7.82 6.91
C GLY A 24 -1.10 -6.58 7.12
N GLU A 25 -0.40 -5.47 7.16
CA GLU A 25 -0.98 -4.15 7.21
C GLU A 25 -0.25 -3.23 6.23
N VAL A 26 -1.03 -2.39 5.57
CA VAL A 26 -0.55 -1.39 4.63
C VAL A 26 -1.02 -0.03 5.13
N VAL A 27 -0.07 0.88 5.30
CA VAL A 27 -0.32 2.27 5.68
C VAL A 27 0.11 3.15 4.52
N ALA A 28 -0.87 3.79 3.86
CA ALA A 28 -0.61 4.75 2.80
C ALA A 28 -0.41 6.16 3.39
N ALA A 29 0.64 6.84 2.93
CA ALA A 29 0.91 8.23 3.27
C ALA A 29 0.00 9.20 2.49
N GLN A 30 0.13 10.49 2.78
CA GLN A 30 -0.53 11.53 2.01
C GLN A 30 -0.10 11.51 0.54
N PRO A 31 -1.04 11.76 -0.39
CA PRO A 31 -0.70 11.88 -1.79
C PRO A 31 0.15 13.12 -2.03
N TYR A 32 1.12 13.00 -2.92
CA TYR A 32 1.94 14.08 -3.42
C TYR A 32 1.95 14.04 -4.94
N ARG A 33 2.05 15.22 -5.57
CA ARG A 33 2.05 15.34 -7.02
C ARG A 33 3.48 15.27 -7.55
N VAL A 34 3.72 14.38 -8.50
CA VAL A 34 4.96 14.31 -9.29
C VAL A 34 4.60 14.62 -10.74
N GLY A 35 4.91 15.84 -11.19
CA GLY A 35 4.47 16.33 -12.50
C GLY A 35 2.94 16.35 -12.60
N SER A 36 2.38 15.58 -13.53
CA SER A 36 0.93 15.43 -13.72
C SER A 36 0.33 14.25 -12.96
N GLN A 37 1.13 13.46 -12.24
CA GLN A 37 0.68 12.21 -11.61
C GLN A 37 0.59 12.33 -10.09
N ASP A 38 -0.51 11.85 -9.50
CA ASP A 38 -0.66 11.77 -8.04
C ASP A 38 0.00 10.48 -7.54
N CYS A 39 1.09 10.59 -6.80
CA CYS A 39 1.80 9.46 -6.21
C CYS A 39 1.55 9.40 -4.70
N ARG A 40 1.65 8.20 -4.12
CA ARG A 40 1.53 7.93 -2.69
C ARG A 40 2.60 6.95 -2.27
N GLN A 41 3.30 7.28 -1.21
CA GLN A 41 4.13 6.30 -0.52
C GLN A 41 3.25 5.40 0.34
N TYR A 42 3.66 4.15 0.51
CA TYR A 42 3.03 3.23 1.44
C TYR A 42 4.08 2.40 2.16
N THR A 43 3.76 2.04 3.40
CA THR A 43 4.52 1.07 4.18
C THR A 43 3.68 -0.18 4.31
N HIS A 44 4.25 -1.33 3.96
CA HIS A 44 3.61 -2.63 3.99
C HIS A 44 4.36 -3.53 4.97
N THR A 45 3.71 -3.90 6.06
CA THR A 45 4.22 -4.88 7.02
C THR A 45 3.53 -6.22 6.82
N VAL A 46 4.30 -7.30 6.70
CA VAL A 46 3.81 -8.68 6.54
C VAL A 46 4.32 -9.52 7.70
N PHE A 47 3.41 -10.22 8.36
CA PHE A 47 3.69 -11.11 9.47
C PHE A 47 3.48 -12.57 9.00
N THR A 48 4.47 -13.42 9.25
CA THR A 48 4.46 -14.85 8.88
C THR A 48 4.90 -15.71 10.06
N GLY A 49 3.99 -15.93 11.02
CA GLY A 49 4.25 -16.77 12.20
C GLY A 49 5.39 -16.30 13.13
N GLY A 50 5.95 -15.11 12.91
CA GLY A 50 7.10 -14.54 13.62
C GLY A 50 7.17 -13.01 13.48
N ALA A 51 8.39 -12.45 13.55
CA ALA A 51 8.60 -11.01 13.41
C ALA A 51 8.08 -10.48 12.05
N GLY A 52 7.42 -9.32 12.07
CA GLY A 52 6.91 -8.68 10.86
C GLY A 52 8.05 -8.16 9.98
N VAL A 53 7.93 -8.35 8.67
CA VAL A 53 8.81 -7.76 7.67
C VAL A 53 8.12 -6.52 7.10
N THR A 54 8.79 -5.37 7.18
CA THR A 54 8.27 -4.12 6.65
C THR A 54 8.99 -3.73 5.37
N ALA A 55 8.21 -3.54 4.30
CA ALA A 55 8.64 -2.96 3.03
C ALA A 55 8.04 -1.56 2.87
N ARG A 56 8.72 -0.70 2.11
CA ARG A 56 8.21 0.62 1.70
C ARG A 56 8.15 0.66 0.18
N GLY A 57 7.07 1.18 -0.36
CA GLY A 57 6.87 1.33 -1.79
C GLY A 57 6.25 2.68 -2.12
N THR A 58 6.28 3.03 -3.40
CA THR A 58 5.54 4.16 -3.94
C THR A 58 4.57 3.62 -4.96
N ALA A 59 3.33 4.11 -4.97
CA ALA A 59 2.39 3.84 -6.04
C ALA A 59 1.94 5.16 -6.65
N CYS A 60 1.81 5.21 -7.97
CA CYS A 60 1.30 6.37 -8.69
C CYS A 60 -0.06 6.07 -9.30
N ARG A 61 -0.96 7.06 -9.23
CA ARG A 61 -2.32 6.94 -9.73
C ARG A 61 -2.34 7.14 -11.23
N ASN A 62 -2.94 6.22 -11.94
CA ASN A 62 -3.15 6.29 -13.38
C ASN A 62 -4.41 7.11 -13.70
N ALA A 63 -4.50 7.55 -14.96
CA ALA A 63 -5.66 8.31 -15.45
C ALA A 63 -6.97 7.51 -15.40
N ASP A 64 -6.89 6.17 -15.46
CA ASP A 64 -8.01 5.25 -15.29
C ASP A 64 -8.44 5.05 -13.82
N GLY A 65 -7.73 5.69 -12.87
CA GLY A 65 -8.00 5.62 -11.44
C GLY A 65 -7.27 4.49 -10.70
N SER A 66 -6.62 3.57 -11.40
CA SER A 66 -5.81 2.49 -10.81
C SER A 66 -4.51 3.02 -10.20
N TRP A 67 -3.89 2.24 -9.32
CA TRP A 67 -2.60 2.56 -8.73
C TRP A 67 -1.54 1.57 -9.22
N THR A 68 -0.46 2.09 -9.80
CA THR A 68 0.71 1.30 -10.21
C THR A 68 1.83 1.46 -9.19
N PRO A 69 2.28 0.37 -8.53
CA PRO A 69 3.50 0.39 -7.74
C PRO A 69 4.70 0.73 -8.64
N LEU A 70 5.47 1.72 -8.24
CA LEU A 70 6.81 1.96 -8.77
C LEU A 70 7.77 1.11 -7.92
N THR A 71 8.17 -0.04 -8.46
CA THR A 71 9.21 -0.92 -7.90
C THR A 71 10.60 -0.39 -8.17
#